data_AF-A0A0B2PI90-F1
#
_entry.id   AF-A0A0B2PI90-F1
#
_cell.length_a   1.000
_cell.length_b   1.000
_cell.length_c   1.000
_cell.angle_alpha   90.00
_cell.angle_beta   90.00
_cell.angle_gamma   90.00
#
_symmetry.space_group_name_H-M   'P 1'
#
loop_
_entity.id
_entity.type
_entity.pdbx_description
1 polymer ?
#
loop_
_entity_poly.entity_id
_entity_poly.type
_entity_poly.pdbx_seq_one_letter_code
_entity_poly.pdbx_strand_id
1 'polypeptide(L)'
;MHLDYKCNLGTAPVHGGHGKIYLVVDNRILVISYGNIATSEPESKVFFGPGPGRVAEAEIIGLSVSTLGSTIYINVKNRGLFAYHSHGRLIWSVGPVLYQFGYRQGCRKNLTDCYFASVPVLDQCEGSIYISNTEGELYCLSVRSRYFRWIQDFSSLDKNFTITPGNNGHLFVTFPAKALVLALDVFSGNVLWQRSIGPLSKVDSAPVVDSNGWISIGSLDGFLYSFSPTGVLKKFSRMNAENSMIQVGPFLDCSGFAIYSSQIEMEGKVSRTIGEYTVVSAIRPKAALFTVLVPATGSIYWSESYPGHVSTLFSESDLSQFVMNEEILLAFLAASRIGTPLQCRTIGQKLASSCSQERTKLVSIYTGNERAIVLFLLFESALLLVLIGLVRFCCTFWAKEKLKDQGLGSFLDKRCSLRLKKKALDRTITELEQKVAEETVDNEVFEKLGDIVRERECIERKLSTTYSLGRDRTHSRPKSVLPVQMGKAKSYSFQDAKQKNVTMFNTLSDTSSGEISSEGETNKETYSG
;
A
#
# COMPACT_ATOMS: atom_id res chain seq x y z
N MET A 1 -31.29 20.22 -16.73
CA MET A 1 -30.03 20.78 -17.27
C MET A 1 -29.81 20.19 -18.65
N HIS A 2 -29.86 21.00 -19.71
CA HIS A 2 -29.38 20.57 -21.02
C HIS A 2 -27.87 20.83 -21.10
N LEU A 3 -27.14 19.80 -21.50
CA LEU A 3 -25.71 19.84 -21.74
C LEU A 3 -25.53 19.49 -23.22
N ASP A 4 -24.93 20.39 -24.00
CA ASP A 4 -24.68 20.18 -25.44
C ASP A 4 -23.49 19.23 -25.68
N TYR A 5 -23.52 18.08 -25.01
CA TYR A 5 -22.52 17.03 -25.06
C TYR A 5 -23.19 15.66 -25.18
N LYS A 6 -22.58 14.76 -25.95
CA LYS A 6 -23.03 13.38 -26.09
C LYS A 6 -22.43 12.51 -24.99
N CYS A 7 -23.30 11.90 -24.17
CA CYS A 7 -22.87 10.93 -23.15
C CYS A 7 -22.19 9.71 -23.78
N ASN A 8 -21.09 9.25 -23.16
CA ASN A 8 -20.51 7.96 -23.51
C ASN A 8 -21.34 6.83 -22.89
N LEU A 9 -22.04 6.06 -23.73
CA LEU A 9 -22.89 4.94 -23.29
C LEU A 9 -22.08 3.78 -22.68
N GLY A 10 -20.77 3.69 -22.95
CA GLY A 10 -19.89 2.65 -22.42
C GLY A 10 -19.32 2.94 -21.02
N THR A 11 -19.63 4.09 -20.40
CA THR A 11 -19.11 4.43 -19.06
C THR A 11 -20.21 4.98 -18.17
N ALA A 12 -20.56 4.24 -17.13
CA ALA A 12 -21.56 4.66 -16.16
C ALA A 12 -21.10 5.92 -15.38
N PRO A 13 -22.04 6.78 -14.92
CA PRO A 13 -21.73 7.88 -14.01
C PRO A 13 -21.02 7.41 -12.74
N VAL A 14 -19.93 8.07 -12.35
CA VAL A 14 -19.18 7.72 -11.14
C VAL A 14 -19.49 8.69 -10.02
N HIS A 15 -19.93 8.16 -8.87
CA HIS A 15 -20.21 8.99 -7.70
C HIS A 15 -18.92 9.56 -7.12
N GLY A 16 -18.94 10.85 -6.82
CA GLY A 16 -17.77 11.64 -6.50
C GLY A 16 -17.59 11.99 -5.03
N GLY A 17 -18.46 11.52 -4.14
CA GLY A 17 -18.59 12.05 -2.78
C GLY A 17 -19.13 13.49 -2.76
N HIS A 18 -19.55 13.96 -1.58
CA HIS A 18 -19.87 15.38 -1.30
C HIS A 18 -20.71 16.12 -2.37
N GLY A 19 -21.78 15.50 -2.89
CA GLY A 19 -22.66 16.13 -3.87
C GLY A 19 -22.06 16.25 -5.28
N LYS A 20 -21.09 15.39 -5.66
CA LYS A 20 -20.47 15.39 -7.00
C LYS A 20 -20.72 14.10 -7.76
N ILE A 21 -20.92 14.20 -9.07
CA ILE A 21 -20.94 13.09 -10.03
C ILE A 21 -19.97 13.41 -11.17
N TYR A 22 -19.18 12.43 -11.59
CA TYR A 22 -18.28 12.49 -12.73
C TYR A 22 -18.90 11.76 -13.93
N LEU A 23 -18.93 12.40 -15.09
CA LEU A 23 -19.50 11.88 -16.34
C LEU A 23 -18.48 11.92 -17.47
N VAL A 24 -18.39 10.85 -18.27
CA VAL A 24 -17.63 10.87 -19.53
C VAL A 24 -18.56 11.28 -20.68
N VAL A 25 -18.27 12.42 -21.31
CA VAL A 25 -19.05 12.96 -22.44
C VAL A 25 -18.08 13.49 -23.51
N ASP A 26 -18.32 13.20 -24.79
CA ASP A 26 -17.45 13.61 -25.92
C ASP A 26 -15.93 13.55 -25.63
N ASN A 27 -15.51 12.45 -25.01
CA ASN A 27 -14.12 12.19 -24.61
C ASN A 27 -13.52 13.24 -23.63
N ARG A 28 -14.37 13.77 -22.74
CA ARG A 28 -14.08 14.70 -21.64
C ARG A 28 -14.70 14.15 -20.36
N ILE A 29 -14.23 14.62 -19.20
CA ILE A 29 -14.88 14.36 -17.92
C ILE A 29 -15.53 15.65 -17.42
N LEU A 30 -16.85 15.65 -17.28
CA LEU A 30 -17.60 16.68 -16.57
C LEU A 30 -17.73 16.30 -15.10
N VAL A 31 -17.66 17.31 -14.24
CA VAL A 31 -18.13 17.26 -12.85
C VAL A 31 -19.45 17.99 -12.78
N ILE A 32 -20.51 17.30 -12.38
CA ILE A 32 -21.76 17.90 -11.95
C ILE A 32 -21.72 18.00 -10.42
N SER A 33 -21.86 19.21 -9.90
CA SER A 33 -22.01 19.48 -8.47
C SER A 33 -23.48 19.80 -8.19
N TYR A 34 -24.12 18.99 -7.34
CA TYR A 34 -25.48 19.19 -6.86
C TYR A 34 -25.44 19.55 -5.37
N GLY A 35 -26.10 20.65 -4.99
CA GLY A 35 -26.16 21.08 -3.61
C GLY A 35 -27.02 20.16 -2.74
N ASN A 36 -26.79 20.19 -1.42
CA ASN A 36 -27.67 19.53 -0.45
C ASN A 36 -29.04 20.22 -0.31
N ILE A 37 -29.22 21.38 -0.94
CA ILE A 37 -30.43 22.20 -0.88
C ILE A 37 -31.08 22.15 -2.26
N ALA A 38 -32.36 21.76 -2.33
CA ALA A 38 -33.11 21.53 -3.57
C ALA A 38 -33.32 22.77 -4.47
N THR A 39 -32.81 23.94 -4.08
CA THR A 39 -32.99 25.24 -4.76
C THR A 39 -31.77 25.72 -5.55
N SER A 40 -30.60 25.08 -5.43
CA SER A 40 -29.44 25.41 -6.26
C SER A 40 -29.45 24.62 -7.56
N GLU A 41 -29.44 25.29 -8.71
CA GLU A 41 -29.24 24.60 -9.99
C GLU A 41 -27.89 23.86 -10.01
N PRO A 42 -27.83 22.63 -10.57
CA PRO A 42 -26.60 21.86 -10.59
C PRO A 42 -25.57 22.48 -11.53
N GLU A 43 -24.38 22.79 -11.01
CA GLU A 43 -23.28 23.33 -11.80
C GLU A 43 -22.49 22.21 -12.50
N SER A 44 -22.28 22.33 -13.82
CA SER A 44 -21.39 21.46 -14.59
C SER A 44 -20.08 22.17 -14.94
N LYS A 45 -18.93 21.54 -14.68
CA LYS A 45 -17.60 22.06 -15.04
C LYS A 45 -16.78 20.96 -15.73
N VAL A 46 -16.06 21.32 -16.79
CA VAL A 46 -15.08 20.39 -17.42
C VAL A 46 -13.92 20.20 -16.45
N PHE A 47 -13.75 18.96 -15.97
CA PHE A 47 -12.68 18.59 -15.04
C PHE A 47 -11.43 18.11 -15.77
N PHE A 48 -11.61 17.32 -16.83
CA PHE A 48 -10.51 16.77 -17.63
C PHE A 48 -10.91 16.68 -19.11
N GLY A 49 -9.95 16.88 -20.00
CA GLY A 49 -10.15 16.91 -21.45
C GLY A 49 -9.91 18.30 -22.05
N PRO A 50 -9.99 18.42 -23.39
CA PRO A 50 -9.78 19.69 -24.08
C PRO A 50 -10.89 20.72 -23.77
N GLY A 51 -10.56 22.02 -23.89
CA GLY A 51 -11.56 23.09 -23.81
C GLY A 51 -12.67 22.96 -24.85
N PRO A 52 -13.84 23.63 -24.65
CA PRO A 52 -14.95 23.59 -25.61
C PRO A 52 -14.48 23.93 -27.03
N GLY A 53 -15.01 23.22 -28.03
CA GLY A 53 -14.65 23.40 -29.45
C GLY A 53 -13.32 22.76 -29.92
N ARG A 54 -12.50 22.18 -29.02
CA ARG A 54 -11.27 21.46 -29.41
C ARG A 54 -11.48 19.93 -29.45
N VAL A 55 -10.91 19.30 -30.47
CA VAL A 55 -10.91 17.84 -30.66
C VAL A 55 -10.06 17.15 -29.58
N ALA A 56 -10.51 16.00 -29.08
CA ALA A 56 -9.79 15.22 -28.09
C ALA A 56 -8.87 14.18 -28.77
N GLU A 57 -7.56 14.33 -28.58
CA GLU A 57 -6.53 13.47 -29.21
C GLU A 57 -6.42 12.05 -28.62
N ALA A 58 -6.94 11.80 -27.42
CA ALA A 58 -6.69 10.58 -26.67
C ALA A 58 -7.94 10.11 -25.94
N GLU A 59 -8.33 8.86 -26.17
CA GLU A 59 -9.57 8.22 -25.70
C GLU A 59 -9.52 7.91 -24.19
N ILE A 60 -10.53 8.34 -23.44
CA ILE A 60 -10.72 8.01 -22.03
C ILE A 60 -11.38 6.63 -21.95
N ILE A 61 -10.66 5.66 -21.39
CA ILE A 61 -11.12 4.28 -21.23
C ILE A 61 -12.04 4.13 -20.01
N GLY A 62 -11.77 4.91 -18.96
CA GLY A 62 -12.61 4.95 -17.78
C GLY A 62 -11.98 5.72 -16.62
N LEU A 63 -12.77 5.88 -15.56
CA LEU A 63 -12.33 6.56 -14.34
C LEU A 63 -12.87 5.88 -13.08
N SER A 64 -12.22 6.13 -11.95
CA SER A 64 -12.73 5.81 -10.63
C SER A 64 -12.37 6.92 -9.63
N VAL A 65 -13.12 7.01 -8.54
CA VAL A 65 -12.96 8.07 -7.53
C VAL A 65 -12.77 7.43 -6.16
N SER A 66 -11.93 8.05 -5.31
CA SER A 66 -11.79 7.65 -3.92
C SER A 66 -13.10 7.84 -3.13
N THR A 67 -13.31 7.05 -2.08
CA THR A 67 -14.50 7.10 -1.21
C THR A 67 -14.85 8.49 -0.67
N LEU A 68 -13.81 9.28 -0.36
CA LEU A 68 -13.94 10.64 0.16
C LEU A 68 -14.02 11.70 -0.95
N GLY A 69 -14.05 11.31 -2.23
CA GLY A 69 -14.10 12.25 -3.35
C GLY A 69 -12.83 13.08 -3.54
N SER A 70 -11.73 12.72 -2.88
CA SER A 70 -10.49 13.50 -2.82
C SER A 70 -9.59 13.31 -4.03
N THR A 71 -9.58 12.09 -4.60
CA THR A 71 -8.69 11.69 -5.70
C THR A 71 -9.49 10.96 -6.77
N ILE A 72 -9.20 11.26 -8.03
CA ILE A 72 -9.81 10.67 -9.22
C ILE A 72 -8.71 10.01 -10.03
N TYR A 73 -8.93 8.78 -10.44
CA TYR A 73 -8.04 8.01 -11.29
C TYR A 73 -8.64 7.92 -12.68
N ILE A 74 -7.90 8.30 -13.71
CA ILE A 74 -8.36 8.37 -15.09
C ILE A 74 -7.41 7.54 -15.94
N ASN A 75 -7.93 6.53 -16.64
CA ASN A 75 -7.17 5.79 -17.64
C ASN A 75 -7.41 6.38 -19.03
N VAL A 76 -6.32 6.73 -19.72
CA VAL A 76 -6.34 7.32 -21.06
C VAL A 76 -5.54 6.42 -22.01
N LYS A 77 -6.19 5.96 -23.07
CA LYS A 77 -5.64 5.08 -24.11
C LYS A 77 -4.31 5.64 -24.64
N ASN A 78 -3.33 4.76 -24.77
CA ASN A 78 -1.96 5.05 -25.21
C ASN A 78 -1.20 6.12 -24.39
N ARG A 79 -1.75 6.64 -23.29
CA ARG A 79 -1.08 7.58 -22.38
C ARG A 79 -0.88 7.01 -20.96
N GLY A 80 -1.80 6.16 -20.48
CA GLY A 80 -1.71 5.46 -19.20
C GLY A 80 -2.69 5.96 -18.14
N LEU A 81 -2.39 5.65 -16.88
CA LEU A 81 -3.22 5.94 -15.72
C LEU A 81 -2.72 7.21 -15.01
N PHE A 82 -3.63 8.13 -14.70
CA PHE A 82 -3.36 9.41 -14.07
C PHE A 82 -4.16 9.55 -12.77
N ALA A 83 -3.51 10.00 -11.70
CA ALA A 83 -4.16 10.35 -10.43
C ALA A 83 -4.24 11.86 -10.26
N TYR A 84 -5.46 12.40 -10.13
CA TYR A 84 -5.74 13.81 -9.93
C TYR A 84 -6.39 14.06 -8.58
N HIS A 85 -6.04 15.14 -7.90
CA HIS A 85 -6.87 15.68 -6.83
C HIS A 85 -8.19 16.20 -7.43
N SER A 86 -9.27 16.15 -6.66
CA SER A 86 -10.59 16.72 -6.99
C SER A 86 -10.65 18.22 -7.32
N HIS A 87 -9.53 18.94 -7.22
CA HIS A 87 -9.37 20.32 -7.68
C HIS A 87 -8.58 20.44 -9.02
N GLY A 88 -8.35 19.32 -9.72
CA GLY A 88 -7.70 19.28 -11.04
C GLY A 88 -6.16 19.20 -11.01
N ARG A 89 -5.53 19.17 -9.83
CA ARG A 89 -4.06 19.03 -9.71
C ARG A 89 -3.63 17.58 -9.91
N LEU A 90 -2.74 17.33 -10.87
CA LEU A 90 -2.08 16.02 -11.05
C LEU A 90 -1.22 15.67 -9.83
N ILE A 91 -1.34 14.43 -9.34
CA ILE A 91 -0.57 13.86 -8.23
C ILE A 91 0.55 12.98 -8.80
N TRP A 92 0.20 12.00 -9.65
CA TRP A 92 1.13 11.13 -10.34
C TRP A 92 0.51 10.58 -11.63
N SER A 93 1.36 10.09 -12.54
CA SER A 93 0.97 9.33 -13.73
C SER A 93 1.88 8.11 -13.92
N VAL A 94 1.35 7.08 -14.57
CA VAL A 94 2.04 5.81 -14.82
C VAL A 94 1.58 5.20 -16.15
N GLY A 95 2.54 4.76 -16.97
CA GLY A 95 2.28 3.98 -18.17
C GLY A 95 2.25 2.47 -17.87
N PRO A 96 1.87 1.62 -18.83
CA PRO A 96 1.85 0.17 -18.68
C PRO A 96 3.26 -0.46 -18.62
N VAL A 97 4.29 0.31 -18.99
CA VAL A 97 5.71 -0.06 -18.83
C VAL A 97 6.34 0.86 -17.79
N LEU A 98 7.07 0.26 -16.84
CA LEU A 98 7.88 0.99 -15.88
C LEU A 98 9.28 0.36 -15.79
N TYR A 99 10.32 1.20 -15.81
CA TYR A 99 11.70 0.76 -15.61
C TYR A 99 12.12 1.04 -14.16
N GLN A 100 12.54 0.00 -13.45
CA GLN A 100 13.01 0.09 -12.06
C GLN A 100 14.34 -0.65 -11.94
N PHE A 101 15.39 0.03 -11.47
CA PHE A 101 16.76 -0.51 -11.37
C PHE A 101 17.30 -1.14 -12.67
N GLY A 102 16.89 -0.60 -13.83
CA GLY A 102 17.24 -1.14 -15.15
C GLY A 102 16.35 -2.27 -15.68
N TYR A 103 15.51 -2.87 -14.82
CA TYR A 103 14.58 -3.93 -15.21
C TYR A 103 13.25 -3.36 -15.70
N ARG A 104 12.72 -3.94 -16.78
CA ARG A 104 11.40 -3.60 -17.35
C ARG A 104 10.30 -4.36 -16.61
N GLN A 105 9.29 -3.63 -16.16
CA GLN A 105 8.05 -4.18 -15.60
C GLN A 105 6.88 -3.86 -16.51
N GLY A 106 5.98 -4.82 -16.70
CA GLY A 106 4.83 -4.73 -17.58
C GLY A 106 5.15 -4.88 -19.06
N CYS A 107 4.11 -5.14 -19.85
CA CYS A 107 4.17 -5.37 -21.29
C CYS A 107 5.24 -6.41 -21.66
N ARG A 108 5.18 -7.60 -21.06
CA ARG A 108 6.21 -8.63 -21.27
C ARG A 108 6.28 -9.11 -22.72
N LYS A 109 5.12 -9.34 -23.35
CA LYS A 109 5.00 -9.92 -24.70
C LYS A 109 5.19 -8.91 -25.83
N ASN A 110 4.44 -7.81 -25.79
CA ASN A 110 4.40 -6.80 -26.84
C ASN A 110 4.63 -5.42 -26.22
N LEU A 111 5.41 -4.56 -26.89
CA LEU A 111 5.80 -3.24 -26.39
C LEU A 111 5.12 -2.08 -27.15
N THR A 112 4.82 -2.26 -28.43
CA THR A 112 4.46 -1.15 -29.32
C THR A 112 2.98 -0.80 -29.28
N ASP A 113 2.11 -1.75 -28.91
CA ASP A 113 0.65 -1.59 -28.81
C ASP A 113 0.12 -2.02 -27.42
N CYS A 114 0.98 -1.91 -26.40
CA CYS A 114 0.61 -2.22 -25.02
C CYS A 114 0.10 -0.95 -24.32
N TYR A 115 -1.17 -0.97 -23.93
CA TYR A 115 -1.79 0.07 -23.10
C TYR A 115 -2.75 -0.54 -22.08
N PHE A 116 -3.06 0.20 -21.01
CA PHE A 116 -4.06 -0.20 -20.03
C PHE A 116 -5.45 -0.21 -20.69
N ALA A 117 -6.10 -1.37 -20.75
CA ALA A 117 -7.33 -1.58 -21.50
C ALA A 117 -8.61 -1.50 -20.63
N SER A 118 -8.50 -1.60 -19.30
CA SER A 118 -9.66 -1.56 -18.40
C SER A 118 -9.91 -0.19 -17.76
N VAL A 119 -11.11 -0.02 -17.20
CA VAL A 119 -11.40 0.98 -16.17
C VAL A 119 -10.50 0.70 -14.94
N PRO A 120 -9.95 1.73 -14.27
CA PRO A 120 -9.19 1.53 -13.04
C PRO A 120 -10.11 1.14 -11.87
N VAL A 121 -9.99 -0.06 -11.35
CA VAL A 121 -10.79 -0.61 -10.24
C VAL A 121 -10.11 -0.30 -8.91
N LEU A 122 -10.85 0.22 -7.93
CA LEU A 122 -10.31 0.63 -6.62
C LEU A 122 -10.75 -0.33 -5.50
N ASP A 123 -9.79 -0.91 -4.78
CA ASP A 123 -10.03 -1.45 -3.44
C ASP A 123 -9.89 -0.32 -2.41
N GLN A 124 -10.96 -0.12 -1.66
CA GLN A 124 -11.15 1.02 -0.77
C GLN A 124 -10.64 0.75 0.65
N CYS A 125 -10.46 -0.52 1.04
CA CYS A 125 -9.86 -0.90 2.32
C CYS A 125 -8.34 -0.78 2.23
N GLU A 126 -7.76 -1.41 1.21
CA GLU A 126 -6.32 -1.54 1.05
C GLU A 126 -5.66 -0.35 0.34
N GLY A 127 -6.46 0.54 -0.26
CA GLY A 127 -5.94 1.62 -1.09
C GLY A 127 -5.12 1.10 -2.27
N SER A 128 -5.64 0.06 -2.93
CA SER A 128 -5.03 -0.56 -4.11
C SER A 128 -5.85 -0.22 -5.35
N ILE A 129 -5.16 0.01 -6.47
CA ILE A 129 -5.77 0.22 -7.80
C ILE A 129 -5.38 -0.96 -8.68
N TYR A 130 -6.38 -1.55 -9.32
CA TYR A 130 -6.25 -2.64 -10.27
C TYR A 130 -6.59 -2.19 -11.67
N ILE A 131 -5.76 -2.58 -12.62
CA ILE A 131 -5.94 -2.22 -14.03
C ILE A 131 -5.29 -3.29 -14.90
N SER A 132 -5.93 -3.69 -15.99
CA SER A 132 -5.36 -4.65 -16.95
C SER A 132 -4.86 -3.97 -18.22
N ASN A 133 -3.96 -4.64 -18.95
CA ASN A 133 -3.49 -4.20 -20.27
C ASN A 133 -4.03 -5.06 -21.42
N THR A 134 -3.77 -4.61 -22.65
CA THR A 134 -4.13 -5.30 -23.90
C THR A 134 -3.48 -6.69 -24.08
N GLU A 135 -2.50 -7.07 -23.28
CA GLU A 135 -1.82 -8.37 -23.35
C GLU A 135 -2.32 -9.38 -22.31
N GLY A 136 -3.24 -9.00 -21.42
CA GLY A 136 -3.77 -9.88 -20.38
C GLY A 136 -2.98 -9.87 -19.07
N GLU A 137 -2.15 -8.85 -18.84
CA GLU A 137 -1.49 -8.64 -17.54
C GLU A 137 -2.38 -7.76 -16.63
N LEU A 138 -2.55 -8.18 -15.38
CA LEU A 138 -3.22 -7.45 -14.31
C LEU A 138 -2.18 -6.77 -13.41
N TYR A 139 -2.30 -5.46 -13.22
CA TYR A 139 -1.40 -4.65 -12.42
C TYR A 139 -2.07 -4.25 -11.11
N CYS A 140 -1.30 -4.27 -10.02
CA CYS A 140 -1.69 -3.70 -8.73
C CYS A 140 -0.80 -2.50 -8.41
N LEU A 141 -1.41 -1.37 -8.07
CA LEU A 141 -0.75 -0.15 -7.64
C LEU A 141 -1.27 0.29 -6.27
N SER A 142 -0.48 1.05 -5.51
CA SER A 142 -1.03 1.77 -4.36
C SER A 142 -1.58 3.12 -4.81
N VAL A 143 -2.71 3.55 -4.25
CA VAL A 143 -3.26 4.91 -4.46
C VAL A 143 -2.25 6.04 -4.20
N ARG A 144 -1.25 5.79 -3.35
CA ARG A 144 -0.22 6.77 -2.97
C ARG A 144 1.01 6.77 -3.89
N SER A 145 1.12 5.86 -4.86
CA SER A 145 2.37 5.61 -5.59
C SER A 145 2.16 5.14 -7.02
N ARG A 146 2.98 5.66 -7.94
CA ARG A 146 3.07 5.21 -9.34
C ARG A 146 3.76 3.84 -9.53
N TYR A 147 4.29 3.23 -8.47
CA TYR A 147 5.01 1.95 -8.58
C TYR A 147 4.04 0.76 -8.46
N PHE A 148 4.26 -0.26 -9.27
CA PHE A 148 3.52 -1.52 -9.20
C PHE A 148 3.88 -2.27 -7.90
N ARG A 149 2.88 -2.72 -7.14
CA ARG A 149 3.05 -3.68 -6.03
C ARG A 149 3.38 -5.07 -6.59
N TRP A 150 2.63 -5.47 -7.61
CA TRP A 150 2.82 -6.71 -8.37
C TRP A 150 2.18 -6.59 -9.77
N ILE A 151 2.56 -7.50 -10.67
CA ILE A 151 1.94 -7.69 -11.98
C ILE A 151 1.72 -9.19 -12.16
N GLN A 152 0.48 -9.59 -12.41
CA GLN A 152 0.08 -10.98 -12.63
C GLN A 152 -0.27 -11.17 -14.11
N ASP A 153 0.33 -12.17 -14.76
CA ASP A 153 0.13 -12.46 -16.18
C ASP A 153 -0.94 -13.55 -16.35
N PHE A 154 -2.07 -13.20 -16.96
CA PHE A 154 -3.17 -14.12 -17.25
C PHE A 154 -3.33 -14.45 -18.74
N SER A 155 -2.40 -14.00 -19.57
CA SER A 155 -2.42 -14.12 -21.03
C SER A 155 -2.41 -15.56 -21.58
N SER A 156 -2.28 -16.57 -20.71
CA SER A 156 -2.44 -18.00 -21.00
C SER A 156 -3.87 -18.52 -20.76
N LEU A 157 -4.66 -17.82 -19.95
CA LEU A 157 -6.08 -18.07 -19.74
C LEU A 157 -6.89 -17.35 -20.82
N ASP A 158 -6.89 -16.02 -20.77
CA ASP A 158 -7.50 -15.11 -21.74
C ASP A 158 -6.84 -13.73 -21.60
N LYS A 159 -6.90 -12.91 -22.65
CA LYS A 159 -6.60 -11.48 -22.56
C LYS A 159 -7.75 -10.69 -21.94
N ASN A 160 -8.97 -11.21 -22.02
CA ASN A 160 -10.19 -10.51 -21.62
C ASN A 160 -10.77 -11.06 -20.30
N PHE A 161 -10.88 -10.20 -19.30
CA PHE A 161 -11.39 -10.55 -17.98
C PHE A 161 -11.93 -9.33 -17.21
N THR A 162 -12.91 -9.58 -16.34
CA THR A 162 -13.48 -8.56 -15.43
C THR A 162 -12.82 -8.64 -14.06
N ILE A 163 -12.53 -7.48 -13.46
CA ILE A 163 -11.90 -7.35 -12.15
C ILE A 163 -12.95 -6.87 -11.14
N THR A 164 -13.06 -7.53 -9.99
CA THR A 164 -14.02 -7.16 -8.93
C THR A 164 -13.33 -7.15 -7.55
N PRO A 165 -13.25 -5.99 -6.87
CA PRO A 165 -12.56 -5.89 -5.59
C PRO A 165 -13.47 -6.40 -4.47
N GLY A 166 -12.96 -7.32 -3.65
CA GLY A 166 -13.71 -7.85 -2.51
C GLY A 166 -13.81 -6.88 -1.33
N ASN A 167 -12.88 -5.90 -1.24
CA ASN A 167 -12.75 -4.99 -0.09
C ASN A 167 -12.65 -5.77 1.24
N ASN A 168 -11.94 -6.90 1.21
CA ASN A 168 -11.81 -7.88 2.29
C ASN A 168 -10.50 -8.68 2.19
N GLY A 169 -9.46 -8.08 1.62
CA GLY A 169 -8.18 -8.74 1.29
C GLY A 169 -8.20 -9.67 0.07
N HIS A 170 -9.34 -9.84 -0.61
CA HIS A 170 -9.48 -10.67 -1.82
C HIS A 170 -9.81 -9.84 -3.06
N LEU A 171 -9.18 -10.17 -4.19
CA LEU A 171 -9.49 -9.63 -5.50
C LEU A 171 -10.04 -10.76 -6.38
N PHE A 172 -11.20 -10.57 -7.00
CA PHE A 172 -11.77 -11.57 -7.89
C PHE A 172 -11.54 -11.20 -9.36
N VAL A 173 -11.17 -12.20 -10.16
CA VAL A 173 -10.95 -12.07 -11.60
C VAL A 173 -11.82 -13.10 -12.32
N THR A 174 -12.69 -12.62 -13.21
CA THR A 174 -13.63 -13.45 -13.96
C THR A 174 -13.25 -13.49 -15.43
N PHE A 175 -13.11 -14.70 -15.98
CA PHE A 175 -12.79 -14.96 -17.39
C PHE A 175 -14.07 -15.47 -18.09
N PRO A 176 -14.78 -14.63 -18.85
CA PRO A 176 -16.10 -14.98 -19.37
C PRO A 176 -16.07 -16.13 -20.38
N ALA A 177 -15.12 -16.12 -21.32
CA ALA A 177 -14.99 -17.14 -22.36
C ALA A 177 -14.79 -18.55 -21.77
N LYS A 178 -13.98 -18.65 -20.71
CA LYS A 178 -13.65 -19.92 -20.02
C LYS A 178 -14.57 -20.26 -18.86
N ALA A 179 -15.61 -19.45 -18.62
CA ALA A 179 -16.53 -19.60 -17.48
C ALA A 179 -15.79 -19.87 -16.16
N LEU A 180 -14.81 -19.01 -15.84
CA LEU A 180 -13.86 -19.23 -14.74
C LEU A 180 -13.76 -18.02 -13.82
N VAL A 181 -13.77 -18.27 -12.52
CA VAL A 181 -13.51 -17.27 -11.47
C VAL A 181 -12.26 -17.65 -10.69
N LEU A 182 -11.35 -16.68 -10.54
CA LEU A 182 -10.19 -16.74 -9.64
C LEU A 182 -10.42 -15.80 -8.46
N ALA A 183 -9.92 -16.18 -7.29
CA ALA A 183 -9.66 -15.26 -6.19
C ALA A 183 -8.16 -15.10 -5.98
N LEU A 184 -7.70 -13.87 -5.82
CA LEU A 184 -6.32 -13.47 -5.61
C LEU A 184 -6.16 -12.84 -4.23
N ASP A 185 -4.99 -13.02 -3.64
CA ASP A 185 -4.52 -12.28 -2.47
C ASP A 185 -4.13 -10.86 -2.89
N VAL A 186 -4.77 -9.85 -2.29
CA VAL A 186 -4.57 -8.42 -2.65
C VAL A 186 -3.12 -7.96 -2.52
N PHE A 187 -2.39 -8.47 -1.51
CA PHE A 187 -1.03 -8.04 -1.22
C PHE A 187 0.01 -8.61 -2.17
N SER A 188 -0.14 -9.88 -2.56
CA SER A 188 0.88 -10.62 -3.33
C SER A 188 0.49 -10.92 -4.78
N GLY A 189 -0.79 -10.81 -5.15
CA GLY A 189 -1.29 -11.17 -6.49
C GLY A 189 -1.41 -12.67 -6.74
N ASN A 190 -1.07 -13.50 -5.75
CA ASN A 190 -1.15 -14.95 -5.85
C ASN A 190 -2.60 -15.43 -5.91
N VAL A 191 -2.88 -16.41 -6.77
CA VAL A 191 -4.18 -17.08 -6.84
C VAL A 191 -4.39 -17.94 -5.59
N LEU A 192 -5.42 -17.60 -4.82
CA LEU A 192 -5.86 -18.33 -3.61
C LEU A 192 -6.71 -19.55 -3.97
N TRP A 193 -7.61 -19.40 -4.95
CA TRP A 193 -8.40 -20.49 -5.51
C TRP A 193 -8.91 -20.19 -6.92
N GLN A 194 -9.31 -21.26 -7.61
CA GLN A 194 -9.87 -21.26 -8.95
C GLN A 194 -11.14 -22.12 -8.98
N ARG A 195 -12.20 -21.62 -9.63
CA ARG A 195 -13.51 -22.29 -9.73
C ARG A 195 -14.15 -22.06 -11.10
N SER A 196 -14.62 -23.14 -11.73
CA SER A 196 -15.47 -23.07 -12.91
C SER A 196 -16.91 -22.75 -12.53
N ILE A 197 -17.58 -21.98 -13.37
CA ILE A 197 -19.00 -21.63 -13.33
C ILE A 197 -19.68 -22.08 -14.64
N GLY A 198 -20.97 -21.83 -14.78
CA GLY A 198 -21.65 -22.01 -16.07
C GLY A 198 -21.37 -20.85 -17.05
N PRO A 199 -21.79 -20.98 -18.32
CA PRO A 199 -21.62 -19.94 -19.35
C PRO A 199 -22.22 -18.59 -18.94
N LEU A 200 -21.51 -17.50 -19.25
CA LEU A 200 -21.94 -16.12 -18.99
C LEU A 200 -22.66 -15.50 -20.19
N SER A 201 -23.48 -14.49 -19.92
CA SER A 201 -24.31 -13.79 -20.90
C SER A 201 -23.58 -12.70 -21.68
N LYS A 202 -22.67 -11.98 -21.01
CA LYS A 202 -21.90 -10.87 -21.56
C LYS A 202 -20.43 -11.08 -21.21
N VAL A 203 -19.55 -10.44 -21.98
CA VAL A 203 -18.14 -10.25 -21.62
C VAL A 203 -18.04 -9.44 -20.32
N ASP A 204 -18.84 -8.39 -20.21
CA ASP A 204 -18.86 -7.48 -19.05
C ASP A 204 -19.82 -7.95 -17.94
N SER A 205 -20.06 -9.27 -17.82
CA SER A 205 -20.88 -9.86 -16.75
C SER A 205 -20.15 -9.73 -15.40
N ALA A 206 -20.24 -8.55 -14.80
CA ALA A 206 -19.61 -8.24 -13.52
C ALA A 206 -20.29 -9.01 -12.37
N PRO A 207 -19.52 -9.76 -11.57
CA PRO A 207 -20.03 -10.35 -10.33
C PRO A 207 -20.18 -9.29 -9.23
N VAL A 208 -21.01 -9.58 -8.23
CA VAL A 208 -21.18 -8.75 -7.03
C VAL A 208 -20.58 -9.43 -5.82
N VAL A 209 -19.90 -8.65 -4.97
CA VAL A 209 -19.38 -9.11 -3.67
C VAL A 209 -20.23 -8.49 -2.55
N ASP A 210 -20.68 -9.32 -1.61
CA ASP A 210 -21.40 -8.87 -0.41
C ASP A 210 -20.45 -8.46 0.74
N SER A 211 -20.99 -7.85 1.79
CA SER A 211 -20.27 -7.48 3.02
C SER A 211 -19.84 -8.68 3.87
N ASN A 212 -20.16 -9.92 3.46
CA ASN A 212 -19.58 -11.15 3.98
C ASN A 212 -18.46 -11.70 3.08
N GLY A 213 -18.03 -10.94 2.07
CA GLY A 213 -17.01 -11.31 1.12
C GLY A 213 -17.42 -12.39 0.12
N TRP A 214 -18.70 -12.75 0.04
CA TRP A 214 -19.18 -13.74 -0.93
C TRP A 214 -19.34 -13.09 -2.29
N ILE A 215 -18.61 -13.61 -3.27
CA ILE A 215 -18.77 -13.24 -4.67
C ILE A 215 -19.91 -14.05 -5.30
N SER A 216 -20.83 -13.38 -5.99
CA SER A 216 -21.98 -13.99 -6.66
C SER A 216 -22.08 -13.58 -8.13
N ILE A 217 -22.36 -14.55 -9.00
CA ILE A 217 -22.43 -14.38 -10.45
C ILE A 217 -23.56 -15.21 -11.05
N GLY A 218 -24.31 -14.61 -11.98
CA GLY A 218 -25.39 -15.27 -12.72
C GLY A 218 -24.87 -16.01 -13.95
N SER A 219 -25.47 -17.15 -14.29
CA SER A 219 -25.11 -17.94 -15.48
C SER A 219 -26.32 -18.30 -16.34
N LEU A 220 -26.08 -18.46 -17.65
CA LEU A 220 -27.02 -18.98 -18.64
C LEU A 220 -27.42 -20.45 -18.41
N ASP A 221 -26.71 -21.19 -17.55
CA ASP A 221 -27.14 -22.53 -17.13
C ASP A 221 -28.34 -22.52 -16.17
N GLY A 222 -28.77 -21.34 -15.69
CA GLY A 222 -29.92 -21.15 -14.80
C GLY A 222 -29.54 -21.01 -13.33
N PHE A 223 -28.28 -21.21 -12.97
CA PHE A 223 -27.82 -21.09 -11.59
C PHE A 223 -27.20 -19.71 -11.29
N LEU A 224 -27.50 -19.20 -10.10
CA LEU A 224 -26.69 -18.20 -9.45
C LEU A 224 -25.57 -18.90 -8.67
N TYR A 225 -24.33 -18.65 -9.05
CA TYR A 225 -23.14 -19.19 -8.39
C TYR A 225 -22.66 -18.20 -7.34
N SER A 226 -22.54 -18.63 -6.09
CA SER A 226 -21.96 -17.83 -5.01
C SER A 226 -20.79 -18.57 -4.36
N PHE A 227 -19.66 -17.91 -4.22
CA PHE A 227 -18.46 -18.45 -3.57
C PHE A 227 -18.10 -17.66 -2.32
N SER A 228 -17.76 -18.36 -1.24
CA SER A 228 -17.16 -17.74 -0.06
C SER A 228 -15.76 -17.16 -0.38
N PRO A 229 -15.20 -16.29 0.47
CA PRO A 229 -13.79 -15.90 0.38
C PRO A 229 -12.83 -17.10 0.33
N THR A 230 -13.20 -18.22 0.94
CA THR A 230 -12.45 -19.49 0.97
C THR A 230 -12.72 -20.43 -0.22
N GLY A 231 -13.56 -20.03 -1.19
CA GLY A 231 -13.84 -20.81 -2.40
C GLY A 231 -14.82 -21.96 -2.22
N VAL A 232 -15.68 -21.91 -1.19
CA VAL A 232 -16.82 -22.81 -0.98
C VAL A 232 -17.98 -22.34 -1.86
N LEU A 233 -18.45 -23.23 -2.74
CA LEU A 233 -19.54 -22.94 -3.68
C LEU A 233 -20.91 -23.22 -3.07
N LYS A 234 -21.85 -22.29 -3.27
CA LYS A 234 -23.30 -22.52 -3.23
C LYS A 234 -23.88 -22.21 -4.61
N LYS A 235 -24.80 -23.05 -5.09
CA LYS A 235 -25.61 -22.79 -6.28
C LYS A 235 -27.06 -22.53 -5.87
N PHE A 236 -27.68 -21.49 -6.42
CA PHE A 236 -29.09 -21.18 -6.21
C PHE A 236 -29.86 -21.22 -7.53
N SER A 237 -30.90 -22.05 -7.60
CA SER A 237 -31.95 -21.98 -8.62
C SER A 237 -33.31 -22.15 -7.96
N ARG A 238 -34.31 -21.39 -8.42
CA ARG A 238 -35.70 -21.48 -7.97
C ARG A 238 -36.64 -21.97 -9.07
N MET A 239 -36.17 -22.00 -10.31
CA MET A 239 -36.82 -22.57 -11.49
C MET A 239 -36.10 -23.85 -11.95
N ASN A 240 -36.72 -24.59 -12.88
CA ASN A 240 -36.09 -25.70 -13.57
C ASN A 240 -34.90 -25.19 -14.41
N ALA A 241 -33.68 -25.43 -13.93
CA ALA A 241 -32.44 -24.95 -14.54
C ALA A 241 -32.25 -25.38 -16.01
N GLU A 242 -32.90 -26.46 -16.44
CA GLU A 242 -32.92 -26.92 -17.83
C GLU A 242 -33.47 -25.86 -18.79
N ASN A 243 -34.43 -25.04 -18.36
CA ASN A 243 -35.07 -24.00 -19.19
C ASN A 243 -34.97 -22.59 -18.61
N SER A 244 -34.44 -22.40 -17.39
CA SER A 244 -34.16 -21.05 -16.87
C SER A 244 -32.75 -20.56 -17.23
N MET A 245 -32.54 -19.24 -17.21
CA MET A 245 -31.23 -18.61 -17.37
C MET A 245 -31.13 -17.31 -16.56
N ILE A 246 -29.92 -16.92 -16.18
CA ILE A 246 -29.64 -15.60 -15.62
C ILE A 246 -28.84 -14.81 -16.65
N GLN A 247 -29.45 -13.79 -17.24
CA GLN A 247 -28.80 -12.92 -18.24
C GLN A 247 -28.13 -11.68 -17.61
N VAL A 248 -28.69 -11.17 -16.50
CA VAL A 248 -28.19 -9.97 -15.83
C VAL A 248 -27.42 -10.37 -14.57
N GLY A 249 -26.33 -9.65 -14.27
CA GLY A 249 -25.57 -9.84 -13.02
C GLY A 249 -26.44 -9.53 -11.79
N PRO A 250 -26.23 -10.20 -10.65
CA PRO A 250 -26.96 -9.87 -9.43
C PRO A 250 -26.65 -8.43 -8.98
N PHE A 251 -27.59 -7.81 -8.26
CA PHE A 251 -27.41 -6.48 -7.65
C PHE A 251 -27.28 -6.59 -6.13
N LEU A 252 -26.42 -5.78 -5.52
CA LEU A 252 -26.24 -5.76 -4.06
C LEU A 252 -27.37 -4.99 -3.37
N ASP A 253 -27.97 -5.56 -2.33
CA ASP A 253 -28.96 -4.90 -1.50
C ASP A 253 -28.39 -3.68 -0.73
N CYS A 254 -29.25 -2.75 -0.33
CA CYS A 254 -28.86 -1.57 0.44
C CYS A 254 -28.21 -1.92 1.79
N SER A 255 -28.52 -3.07 2.40
CA SER A 255 -27.85 -3.58 3.61
C SER A 255 -26.40 -4.03 3.36
N GLY A 256 -26.05 -4.37 2.12
CA GLY A 256 -24.78 -4.97 1.75
C GLY A 256 -24.68 -6.47 2.00
N PHE A 257 -25.71 -7.15 2.51
CA PHE A 257 -25.64 -8.60 2.84
C PHE A 257 -26.49 -9.50 1.96
N ALA A 258 -27.59 -8.98 1.40
CA ALA A 258 -28.40 -9.70 0.43
C ALA A 258 -28.05 -9.28 -1.00
N ILE A 259 -28.44 -10.12 -1.95
CA ILE A 259 -28.38 -9.83 -3.38
C ILE A 259 -29.75 -10.06 -4.02
N TYR A 260 -30.06 -9.21 -5.00
CA TYR A 260 -31.17 -9.35 -5.92
C TYR A 260 -30.67 -10.10 -7.15
N SER A 261 -31.38 -11.15 -7.56
CA SER A 261 -31.13 -11.86 -8.82
C SER A 261 -32.42 -12.00 -9.63
N SER A 262 -32.27 -12.11 -10.96
CA SER A 262 -33.35 -12.39 -11.89
C SER A 262 -33.08 -13.72 -12.59
N GLN A 263 -34.10 -14.59 -12.65
CA GLN A 263 -34.08 -15.86 -13.38
C GLN A 263 -35.20 -15.83 -14.42
N ILE A 264 -34.85 -15.87 -15.71
CA ILE A 264 -35.84 -15.94 -16.80
C ILE A 264 -36.09 -17.40 -17.13
N GLU A 265 -37.35 -17.84 -17.08
CA GLU A 265 -37.79 -19.11 -17.65
C GLU A 265 -38.04 -18.97 -19.16
N MET A 266 -37.51 -19.90 -19.97
CA MET A 266 -37.70 -19.96 -21.41
C MET A 266 -38.66 -21.09 -21.82
N GLU A 267 -39.25 -20.98 -23.01
CA GLU A 267 -40.01 -22.07 -23.64
C GLU A 267 -39.13 -23.27 -24.02
N GLY A 268 -37.87 -23.01 -24.34
CA GLY A 268 -36.84 -24.03 -24.56
C GLY A 268 -35.45 -23.39 -24.56
N LYS A 269 -34.47 -24.11 -24.01
CA LYS A 269 -33.05 -23.74 -23.99
C LYS A 269 -32.20 -24.89 -24.52
N VAL A 270 -31.17 -24.58 -25.32
CA VAL A 270 -30.18 -25.53 -25.83
C VAL A 270 -28.79 -24.92 -25.67
N SER A 271 -27.88 -25.65 -25.02
CA SER A 271 -26.46 -25.31 -24.96
C SER A 271 -25.65 -26.15 -25.96
N ARG A 272 -24.63 -25.54 -26.57
CA ARG A 272 -23.66 -26.20 -27.46
C ARG A 272 -22.27 -25.64 -27.17
N THR A 273 -21.31 -26.52 -26.89
CA THR A 273 -19.91 -26.13 -26.70
C THR A 273 -19.16 -26.27 -28.04
N ILE A 274 -18.50 -25.19 -28.45
CA ILE A 274 -17.74 -25.07 -29.70
C ILE A 274 -16.34 -24.56 -29.34
N GLY A 275 -15.36 -25.47 -29.32
CA GLY A 275 -14.02 -25.17 -28.81
C GLY A 275 -14.06 -24.81 -27.33
N GLU A 276 -13.48 -23.67 -26.95
CA GLU A 276 -13.51 -23.16 -25.57
C GLU A 276 -14.84 -22.46 -25.20
N TYR A 277 -15.69 -22.12 -26.18
CA TYR A 277 -16.90 -21.32 -25.95
C TYR A 277 -18.14 -22.20 -25.78
N THR A 278 -19.01 -21.87 -24.82
CA THR A 278 -20.34 -22.48 -24.71
C THR A 278 -21.42 -21.49 -25.14
N VAL A 279 -22.03 -21.76 -26.30
CA VAL A 279 -23.12 -20.97 -26.86
C VAL A 279 -24.43 -21.51 -26.30
N VAL A 280 -25.27 -20.62 -25.77
CA VAL A 280 -26.63 -20.96 -25.30
C VAL A 280 -27.64 -20.26 -26.19
N SER A 281 -28.54 -21.04 -26.78
CA SER A 281 -29.67 -20.55 -27.58
C SER A 281 -30.97 -20.86 -26.85
N ALA A 282 -31.92 -19.92 -26.88
CA ALA A 282 -33.23 -20.11 -26.27
C ALA A 282 -34.31 -19.41 -27.11
N ILE A 283 -35.56 -19.86 -26.94
CA ILE A 283 -36.68 -19.49 -27.82
C ILE A 283 -37.34 -18.19 -27.37
N ARG A 284 -38.32 -18.26 -26.45
CA ARG A 284 -39.09 -17.11 -25.95
C ARG A 284 -39.12 -17.14 -24.42
N PRO A 285 -39.00 -15.98 -23.74
CA PRO A 285 -39.18 -15.90 -22.29
C PRO A 285 -40.66 -16.10 -21.93
N LYS A 286 -40.93 -16.93 -20.92
CA LYS A 286 -42.25 -17.14 -20.32
C LYS A 286 -42.49 -16.20 -19.14
N ALA A 287 -41.56 -16.21 -18.20
CA ALA A 287 -41.67 -15.51 -16.92
C ALA A 287 -40.29 -15.09 -16.41
N ALA A 288 -40.25 -14.00 -15.65
CA ALA A 288 -39.06 -13.56 -14.92
C ALA A 288 -39.30 -13.72 -13.41
N LEU A 289 -38.41 -14.45 -12.73
CA LEU A 289 -38.43 -14.68 -11.30
C LEU A 289 -37.36 -13.83 -10.63
N PHE A 290 -37.79 -12.82 -9.88
CA PHE A 290 -36.90 -12.01 -9.06
C PHE A 290 -36.78 -12.63 -7.69
N THR A 291 -35.56 -12.68 -7.13
CA THR A 291 -35.30 -13.29 -5.83
C THR A 291 -34.31 -12.46 -5.02
N VAL A 292 -34.61 -12.27 -3.74
CA VAL A 292 -33.71 -11.67 -2.74
C VAL A 292 -33.19 -12.76 -1.83
N LEU A 293 -31.87 -12.94 -1.80
CA LEU A 293 -31.22 -13.96 -0.96
C LEU A 293 -29.91 -13.46 -0.33
N VAL A 294 -29.52 -14.07 0.79
CA VAL A 294 -28.22 -13.84 1.44
C VAL A 294 -27.31 -15.02 1.10
N PRO A 295 -26.22 -14.83 0.32
CA PRO A 295 -25.34 -15.94 -0.08
C PRO A 295 -24.74 -16.69 1.12
N ALA A 296 -24.26 -15.95 2.12
CA ALA A 296 -23.57 -16.50 3.29
C ALA A 296 -24.41 -17.52 4.07
N THR A 297 -25.70 -17.25 4.30
CA THR A 297 -26.62 -18.20 4.96
C THR A 297 -27.29 -19.13 3.96
N GLY A 298 -27.62 -18.64 2.76
CA GLY A 298 -28.53 -19.28 1.81
C GLY A 298 -30.01 -18.98 2.08
N SER A 299 -30.30 -18.04 2.98
CA SER A 299 -31.67 -17.59 3.28
C SER A 299 -32.24 -16.80 2.11
N ILE A 300 -33.49 -17.11 1.73
CA ILE A 300 -34.26 -16.38 0.72
C ILE A 300 -35.34 -15.59 1.46
N TYR A 301 -35.42 -14.27 1.22
CA TYR A 301 -36.40 -13.40 1.87
C TYR A 301 -37.65 -13.15 1.00
N TRP A 302 -37.47 -13.03 -0.31
CA TRP A 302 -38.54 -12.80 -1.27
C TRP A 302 -38.19 -13.46 -2.59
N SER A 303 -39.19 -13.97 -3.31
CA SER A 303 -39.05 -14.70 -4.56
C SER A 303 -40.40 -14.67 -5.28
N GLU A 304 -40.52 -13.87 -6.35
CA GLU A 304 -41.79 -13.61 -7.03
C GLU A 304 -41.64 -13.71 -8.56
N SER A 305 -42.58 -14.45 -9.18
CA SER A 305 -42.56 -14.77 -10.61
C SER A 305 -43.56 -13.90 -11.36
N TYR A 306 -43.08 -13.20 -12.39
CA TYR A 306 -43.89 -12.33 -13.23
C TYR A 306 -44.05 -12.96 -14.62
N PRO A 307 -45.25 -13.43 -14.99
CA PRO A 307 -45.51 -13.95 -16.33
C PRO A 307 -45.58 -12.80 -17.34
N GLY A 308 -44.78 -12.86 -18.41
CA GLY A 308 -44.87 -12.04 -19.63
C GLY A 308 -44.99 -10.50 -19.48
N HIS A 309 -43.95 -9.77 -19.87
CA HIS A 309 -43.90 -8.29 -19.90
C HIS A 309 -44.11 -7.62 -18.52
N VAL A 310 -43.00 -7.36 -17.83
CA VAL A 310 -42.98 -6.72 -16.49
C VAL A 310 -43.36 -5.22 -16.52
N SER A 311 -43.89 -4.73 -17.63
CA SER A 311 -44.35 -3.35 -17.84
C SER A 311 -45.59 -2.99 -17.02
N THR A 312 -46.41 -3.95 -16.62
CA THR A 312 -47.66 -3.70 -15.86
C THR A 312 -47.43 -3.23 -14.43
N LEU A 313 -46.34 -3.64 -13.78
CA LEU A 313 -46.01 -3.24 -12.41
C LEU A 313 -45.79 -1.72 -12.25
N PHE A 314 -45.37 -1.04 -13.32
CA PHE A 314 -44.81 0.31 -13.24
C PHE A 314 -45.37 1.30 -14.27
N SER A 315 -46.43 0.90 -15.00
CA SER A 315 -47.10 1.76 -15.99
C SER A 315 -47.69 3.05 -15.40
N GLU A 316 -47.97 3.06 -14.09
CA GLU A 316 -48.47 4.24 -13.35
C GLU A 316 -47.36 5.07 -12.66
N SER A 317 -46.08 4.79 -12.92
CA SER A 317 -44.95 5.47 -12.27
C SER A 317 -44.07 6.26 -13.25
N ASP A 318 -43.14 7.06 -12.73
CA ASP A 318 -42.13 7.80 -13.51
C ASP A 318 -41.26 6.90 -14.42
N LEU A 319 -41.21 5.58 -14.13
CA LEU A 319 -40.54 4.59 -14.97
C LEU A 319 -41.18 4.41 -16.35
N SER A 320 -42.43 4.86 -16.55
CA SER A 320 -43.11 4.88 -17.85
C SER A 320 -42.37 5.67 -18.94
N GLN A 321 -41.46 6.58 -18.55
CA GLN A 321 -40.62 7.36 -19.46
C GLN A 321 -39.37 6.62 -19.95
N PHE A 322 -39.06 5.44 -19.39
CA PHE A 322 -37.83 4.70 -19.68
C PHE A 322 -38.11 3.42 -20.47
N VAL A 323 -37.18 3.05 -21.36
CA VAL A 323 -37.19 1.75 -22.03
C VAL A 323 -36.77 0.69 -21.01
N MET A 324 -37.75 0.13 -20.32
CA MET A 324 -37.52 -0.87 -19.27
C MET A 324 -36.93 -2.17 -19.85
N ASN A 325 -35.77 -2.55 -19.34
CA ASN A 325 -35.18 -3.88 -19.54
C ASN A 325 -35.01 -4.60 -18.19
N GLU A 326 -34.65 -5.88 -18.22
CA GLU A 326 -34.45 -6.70 -17.01
C GLU A 326 -33.45 -6.08 -16.03
N GLU A 327 -32.41 -5.41 -16.53
CA GLU A 327 -31.31 -4.85 -15.74
C GLU A 327 -31.71 -3.56 -15.00
N ILE A 328 -32.41 -2.65 -15.68
CA ILE A 328 -33.02 -1.45 -15.08
C ILE A 328 -34.06 -1.85 -14.03
N LEU A 329 -34.88 -2.85 -14.33
CA LEU A 329 -35.88 -3.37 -13.42
C LEU A 329 -35.24 -3.99 -12.16
N LEU A 330 -34.24 -4.86 -12.31
CA LEU A 330 -33.53 -5.48 -11.19
C LEU A 330 -32.84 -4.42 -10.31
N ALA A 331 -32.24 -3.40 -10.93
CA ALA A 331 -31.67 -2.25 -10.23
C ALA A 331 -32.74 -1.45 -9.47
N PHE A 332 -33.94 -1.26 -10.05
CA PHE A 332 -35.04 -0.57 -9.40
C PHE A 332 -35.61 -1.36 -8.21
N LEU A 333 -35.78 -2.68 -8.33
CA LEU A 333 -36.19 -3.55 -7.22
C LEU A 333 -35.19 -3.49 -6.05
N ALA A 334 -33.89 -3.46 -6.34
CA ALA A 334 -32.84 -3.30 -5.34
C ALA A 334 -32.84 -1.90 -4.71
N ALA A 335 -33.06 -0.84 -5.49
CA ALA A 335 -33.11 0.54 -5.00
C ALA A 335 -34.37 0.83 -4.15
N SER A 336 -35.52 0.26 -4.54
CA SER A 336 -36.80 0.38 -3.83
C SER A 336 -36.93 -0.55 -2.61
N ARG A 337 -35.95 -1.46 -2.40
CA ARG A 337 -35.91 -2.42 -1.28
C ARG A 337 -37.10 -3.38 -1.24
N ILE A 338 -37.65 -3.75 -2.40
CA ILE A 338 -38.79 -4.67 -2.46
C ILE A 338 -38.36 -6.04 -1.90
N GLY A 339 -39.14 -6.58 -0.96
CA GLY A 339 -38.95 -7.93 -0.41
C GLY A 339 -37.80 -8.14 0.58
N THR A 340 -37.02 -7.11 0.94
CA THR A 340 -35.93 -7.26 1.94
C THR A 340 -36.34 -6.75 3.33
N PRO A 341 -36.25 -7.58 4.40
CA PRO A 341 -36.43 -7.12 5.78
C PRO A 341 -35.16 -6.46 6.35
N LEU A 342 -34.07 -6.42 5.59
CA LEU A 342 -32.77 -5.96 6.07
C LEU A 342 -32.72 -4.43 6.13
N GLN A 343 -32.07 -3.91 7.18
CA GLN A 343 -31.85 -2.48 7.35
C GLN A 343 -30.74 -1.98 6.41
N CYS A 344 -30.99 -0.86 5.72
CA CYS A 344 -29.97 -0.24 4.88
C CYS A 344 -28.80 0.27 5.71
N ARG A 345 -27.61 0.22 5.11
CA ARG A 345 -26.37 0.72 5.71
C ARG A 345 -25.74 1.76 4.80
N THR A 346 -25.12 2.78 5.40
CA THR A 346 -24.39 3.79 4.62
C THR A 346 -23.20 3.15 3.90
N ILE A 347 -22.69 3.82 2.86
CA ILE A 347 -21.50 3.32 2.11
C ILE A 347 -20.33 3.08 3.08
N GLY A 348 -20.08 4.02 4.01
CA GLY A 348 -19.03 3.88 5.02
C GLY A 348 -19.26 2.70 5.99
N GLN A 349 -20.51 2.44 6.40
CA GLN A 349 -20.83 1.28 7.24
C GLN A 349 -20.64 -0.05 6.50
N LYS A 350 -21.04 -0.14 5.21
CA LYS A 350 -20.83 -1.33 4.38
C LYS A 350 -19.35 -1.59 4.15
N LEU A 351 -18.60 -0.55 3.79
CA LEU A 351 -17.16 -0.63 3.62
C LEU A 351 -16.45 -1.06 4.90
N ALA A 352 -16.73 -0.42 6.04
CA ALA A 352 -16.17 -0.81 7.34
C ALA A 352 -16.49 -2.27 7.69
N SER A 353 -17.69 -2.75 7.31
CA SER A 353 -18.05 -4.16 7.43
C SER A 353 -17.12 -5.07 6.62
N SER A 354 -16.95 -4.78 5.33
CA SER A 354 -16.11 -5.58 4.43
C SER A 354 -14.65 -5.53 4.86
N CYS A 355 -14.10 -4.34 5.14
CA CYS A 355 -12.73 -4.19 5.63
C CYS A 355 -12.49 -4.92 6.96
N SER A 356 -13.48 -5.02 7.85
CA SER A 356 -13.32 -5.77 9.11
C SER A 356 -13.17 -7.28 8.92
N GLN A 357 -13.53 -7.81 7.73
CA GLN A 357 -13.33 -9.21 7.37
C GLN A 357 -11.93 -9.50 6.84
N GLU A 358 -11.20 -8.45 6.48
CA GLU A 358 -9.77 -8.56 6.22
C GLU A 358 -9.09 -9.03 7.50
N ARG A 359 -8.75 -10.32 7.54
CA ARG A 359 -7.77 -10.79 8.48
C ARG A 359 -6.50 -10.02 8.15
N THR A 360 -6.11 -9.14 9.06
CA THR A 360 -4.74 -8.67 9.15
C THR A 360 -3.86 -9.89 9.41
N LYS A 361 -3.51 -10.58 8.32
CA LYS A 361 -2.13 -11.00 8.15
C LYS A 361 -1.35 -9.70 8.26
N LEU A 362 -0.98 -9.36 9.49
CA LEU A 362 0.24 -8.64 9.75
C LEU A 362 1.22 -9.23 8.76
N VAL A 363 1.66 -8.40 7.83
CA VAL A 363 2.79 -8.74 7.00
C VAL A 363 3.92 -8.83 8.01
N SER A 364 4.12 -10.03 8.56
CA SER A 364 5.46 -10.52 8.80
C SER A 364 6.11 -10.43 7.43
N ILE A 365 6.64 -9.22 7.17
CA ILE A 365 7.85 -9.05 6.41
C ILE A 365 8.70 -10.17 6.98
N TYR A 366 8.97 -11.18 6.16
CA TYR A 366 9.79 -12.29 6.59
C TYR A 366 11.21 -11.74 6.69
N THR A 367 11.43 -11.02 7.78
CA THR A 367 12.69 -10.58 8.36
C THR A 367 13.38 -11.87 8.75
N GLY A 368 13.92 -12.54 7.72
CA GLY A 368 14.33 -13.93 7.77
C GLY A 368 15.23 -14.16 8.98
N ASN A 369 14.72 -14.93 9.94
CA ASN A 369 15.30 -15.13 11.26
C ASN A 369 15.70 -13.79 11.93
N GLU A 370 14.82 -13.18 12.72
CA GLU A 370 15.10 -11.92 13.43
C GLU A 370 16.46 -11.91 14.16
N ARG A 371 16.89 -13.06 14.69
CA ARG A 371 18.23 -13.21 15.30
C ARG A 371 19.36 -12.97 14.29
N ALA A 372 19.23 -13.44 13.05
CA ALA A 372 20.22 -13.22 12.00
C ALA A 372 20.29 -11.73 11.59
N ILE A 373 19.16 -11.02 11.52
CA ILE A 373 19.14 -9.58 11.23
C ILE A 373 19.72 -8.77 12.39
N VAL A 374 19.39 -9.11 13.64
CA VAL A 374 19.99 -8.48 14.83
C VAL A 374 21.51 -8.75 14.87
N LEU A 375 21.95 -9.98 14.57
CA LEU A 375 23.38 -10.31 14.47
C LEU A 375 24.07 -9.57 13.33
N PHE A 376 23.42 -9.38 12.18
CA PHE A 376 23.95 -8.61 11.05
C PHE A 376 24.11 -7.13 11.40
N LEU A 377 23.10 -6.51 12.02
CA LEU A 377 23.17 -5.11 12.49
C LEU A 377 24.20 -4.92 13.61
N LEU A 378 24.34 -5.89 14.52
CA LEU A 378 25.42 -5.90 15.51
C LEU A 378 26.80 -6.03 14.85
N PHE A 379 26.92 -6.84 13.80
CA PHE A 379 28.16 -6.98 13.04
C PHE A 379 28.53 -5.69 12.27
N GLU A 380 27.58 -5.05 11.58
CA GLU A 380 27.83 -3.76 10.91
C GLU A 380 28.16 -2.64 11.91
N SER A 381 27.46 -2.58 13.06
CA SER A 381 27.79 -1.60 14.10
C SER A 381 29.17 -1.84 14.74
N ALA A 382 29.59 -3.11 14.91
CA ALA A 382 30.93 -3.45 15.35
C ALA A 382 32.00 -3.06 14.31
N LEU A 383 31.74 -3.30 13.02
CA LEU A 383 32.58 -2.85 11.90
C LEU A 383 32.74 -1.32 11.91
N LEU A 384 31.64 -0.57 12.06
CA LEU A 384 31.66 0.89 12.17
C LEU A 384 32.47 1.36 13.38
N LEU A 385 32.32 0.73 14.56
CA LEU A 385 33.10 1.07 15.75
C LEU A 385 34.60 0.78 15.57
N VAL A 386 34.96 -0.34 14.94
CA VAL A 386 36.35 -0.63 14.57
C VAL A 386 36.88 0.40 13.58
N LEU A 387 36.09 0.79 12.57
CA LEU A 387 36.50 1.76 11.56
C LEU A 387 36.65 3.18 12.15
N ILE A 388 35.77 3.59 13.06
CA ILE A 388 35.91 4.81 13.88
C ILE A 388 37.17 4.74 14.75
N GLY A 389 37.44 3.60 15.37
CA GLY A 389 38.65 3.36 16.15
C GLY A 389 39.94 3.50 15.32
N LEU A 390 39.96 2.89 14.13
CA LEU A 390 41.06 2.96 13.17
C LEU A 390 41.25 4.39 12.63
N VAL A 391 40.19 5.07 12.21
CA VAL A 391 40.25 6.47 11.76
C VAL A 391 40.74 7.38 12.88
N ARG A 392 40.26 7.21 14.12
CA ARG A 392 40.74 7.99 15.28
C ARG A 392 42.21 7.67 15.61
N PHE A 393 42.65 6.42 15.48
CA PHE A 393 44.05 6.04 15.61
C PHE A 393 44.91 6.67 14.51
N CYS A 394 44.49 6.62 13.25
CA CYS A 394 45.16 7.30 12.14
C CYS A 394 45.26 8.81 12.36
N CYS A 395 44.16 9.48 12.70
CA CYS A 395 44.17 10.93 12.98
C CYS A 395 45.10 11.29 14.16
N THR A 396 45.06 10.53 15.27
CA THR A 396 45.96 10.77 16.41
C THR A 396 47.41 10.36 16.16
N PHE A 397 47.67 9.47 15.20
CA PHE A 397 49.02 9.12 14.75
C PHE A 397 49.60 10.22 13.84
N TRP A 398 48.85 10.65 12.81
CA TRP A 398 49.26 11.69 11.87
C TRP A 398 49.27 13.11 12.48
N ALA A 399 48.54 13.35 13.56
CA ALA A 399 48.56 14.65 14.26
C ALA A 399 49.88 14.93 15.01
N LYS A 400 50.72 13.91 15.29
CA LYS A 400 51.90 14.05 16.15
C LYS A 400 53.02 14.84 15.49
N GLU A 401 53.56 15.79 16.24
CA GLU A 401 54.60 16.74 15.81
C GLU A 401 55.82 16.02 15.21
N LYS A 402 56.33 14.99 15.90
CA LYS A 402 57.48 14.19 15.43
C LYS A 402 57.31 13.53 14.05
N LEU A 403 56.08 13.26 13.62
CA LEU A 403 55.80 12.66 12.31
C LEU A 403 55.72 13.70 11.19
N LYS A 404 55.46 14.98 11.52
CA LYS A 404 55.55 16.09 10.57
C LYS A 404 57.00 16.44 10.24
N ASP A 405 57.88 16.41 11.24
CA ASP A 405 59.26 16.92 11.08
C ASP A 405 60.26 15.89 10.52
N GLN A 406 60.06 14.59 10.78
CA GLN A 406 61.05 13.54 10.43
C GLN A 406 60.60 12.57 9.32
N GLY A 407 59.33 12.62 8.90
CA GLY A 407 58.77 11.75 7.88
C GLY A 407 58.57 10.28 8.31
N LEU A 408 57.61 9.60 7.69
CA LEU A 408 57.19 8.26 8.11
C LEU A 408 58.26 7.18 7.90
N GLY A 409 59.08 7.27 6.83
CA GLY A 409 60.12 6.29 6.51
C GLY A 409 61.19 6.19 7.58
N SER A 410 61.81 7.33 7.94
CA SER A 410 62.88 7.38 8.95
C SER A 410 62.43 6.85 10.33
N PHE A 411 61.16 7.06 10.68
CA PHE A 411 60.55 6.55 11.90
C PHE A 411 60.42 5.01 11.87
N LEU A 412 59.99 4.45 10.74
CA LEU A 412 59.87 2.99 10.56
C LEU A 412 61.26 2.32 10.56
N ASP A 413 62.23 2.86 9.83
CA ASP A 413 63.60 2.35 9.78
C ASP A 413 64.26 2.32 11.17
N LYS A 414 64.12 3.41 11.92
CA LYS A 414 64.62 3.50 13.30
C LYS A 414 63.95 2.47 14.22
N ARG A 415 62.67 2.15 14.00
CA ARG A 415 61.94 1.13 14.77
C ARG A 415 62.35 -0.29 14.37
N CYS A 416 62.63 -0.54 13.09
CA CYS A 416 63.20 -1.79 12.60
C CYS A 416 64.62 -2.01 13.17
N SER A 417 65.47 -0.99 13.14
CA SER A 417 66.81 -1.02 13.76
C SER A 417 66.75 -1.36 15.25
N LEU A 418 65.87 -0.71 16.02
CA LEU A 418 65.68 -1.02 17.45
C LEU A 418 65.15 -2.44 17.69
N ARG A 419 64.27 -2.98 16.84
CA ARG A 419 63.81 -4.38 16.92
C ARG A 419 64.94 -5.37 16.60
N LEU A 420 65.78 -5.09 15.61
CA LEU A 420 66.95 -5.90 15.28
C LEU A 420 67.97 -5.89 16.43
N LYS A 421 68.24 -4.72 17.03
CA LYS A 421 69.07 -4.61 18.23
C LYS A 421 68.49 -5.37 19.43
N LYS A 422 67.17 -5.28 19.69
CA LYS A 422 66.54 -6.10 20.74
C LYS A 422 66.75 -7.59 20.48
N LYS A 423 66.50 -8.07 19.26
CA LYS A 423 66.67 -9.48 18.88
C LYS A 423 68.14 -9.96 18.95
N ALA A 424 69.11 -9.06 18.76
CA ALA A 424 70.52 -9.37 18.98
C ALA A 424 70.83 -9.50 20.49
N LEU A 425 70.37 -8.55 21.31
CA LEU A 425 70.52 -8.60 22.78
C LEU A 425 69.83 -9.84 23.38
N ASP A 426 68.61 -10.16 22.92
CA ASP A 426 67.86 -11.35 23.35
C ASP A 426 68.67 -12.64 23.11
N ARG A 427 69.39 -12.75 21.98
CA ARG A 427 70.28 -13.90 21.70
C ARG A 427 71.50 -13.93 22.62
N THR A 428 72.18 -12.80 22.80
CA THR A 428 73.34 -12.75 23.69
C THR A 428 72.98 -13.00 25.16
N ILE A 429 71.76 -12.65 25.58
CA ILE A 429 71.23 -13.00 26.90
C ILE A 429 71.08 -14.53 26.99
N THR A 430 70.41 -15.18 26.03
CA THR A 430 70.25 -16.65 26.07
C THR A 430 71.57 -17.41 25.99
N GLU A 431 72.57 -16.92 25.23
CA GLU A 431 73.91 -17.52 25.17
C GLU A 431 74.70 -17.37 26.48
N LEU A 432 74.51 -16.26 27.22
CA LEU A 432 75.12 -16.03 28.52
C LEU A 432 74.40 -16.81 29.64
N GLU A 433 73.08 -16.86 29.62
CA GLU A 433 72.27 -17.67 30.55
C GLU A 433 72.63 -19.16 30.44
N GLN A 434 72.86 -19.67 29.22
CA GLN A 434 73.32 -21.05 29.03
C GLN A 434 74.72 -21.28 29.61
N LYS A 435 75.68 -20.38 29.38
CA LYS A 435 77.04 -20.51 29.96
C LYS A 435 77.05 -20.46 31.48
N VAL A 436 76.24 -19.60 32.08
CA VAL A 436 76.05 -19.52 33.54
C VAL A 436 75.42 -20.80 34.12
N ALA A 437 74.71 -21.59 33.32
CA ALA A 437 74.17 -22.89 33.73
C ALA A 437 75.14 -24.06 33.55
N GLU A 438 76.18 -23.92 32.71
CA GLU A 438 77.14 -24.98 32.38
C GLU A 438 78.48 -24.87 33.13
N GLU A 439 78.87 -23.69 33.63
CA GLU A 439 80.17 -23.44 34.29
C GLU A 439 80.04 -22.86 35.72
N THR A 440 81.00 -23.16 36.61
CA THR A 440 81.07 -22.55 37.95
C THR A 440 81.50 -21.08 37.86
N VAL A 441 80.59 -20.21 38.26
CA VAL A 441 80.50 -18.78 37.95
C VAL A 441 81.70 -17.91 38.35
N ASP A 442 82.20 -17.13 37.38
CA ASP A 442 82.91 -15.87 37.63
C ASP A 442 81.93 -14.70 37.81
N ASN A 443 82.16 -13.87 38.85
CA ASN A 443 81.30 -12.72 39.20
C ASN A 443 81.14 -11.71 38.04
N GLU A 444 82.16 -11.61 37.17
CA GLU A 444 82.18 -10.73 36.00
C GLU A 444 81.11 -11.08 34.95
N VAL A 445 80.75 -12.37 34.83
CA VAL A 445 79.73 -12.83 33.87
C VAL A 445 78.34 -12.37 34.29
N PHE A 446 78.05 -12.33 35.60
CA PHE A 446 76.78 -11.84 36.12
C PHE A 446 76.61 -10.32 35.97
N GLU A 447 77.65 -9.52 36.21
CA GLU A 447 77.57 -8.07 35.96
C GLU A 447 77.32 -7.78 34.49
N LYS A 448 78.04 -8.46 33.60
CA LYS A 448 77.90 -8.33 32.14
C LYS A 448 76.51 -8.74 31.63
N LEU A 449 75.93 -9.80 32.19
CA LEU A 449 74.54 -10.20 31.92
C LEU A 449 73.56 -9.11 32.40
N GLY A 450 73.77 -8.58 33.61
CA GLY A 450 72.98 -7.48 34.17
C GLY A 450 72.99 -6.22 33.31
N ASP A 451 74.14 -5.84 32.75
CA ASP A 451 74.26 -4.71 31.83
C ASP A 451 73.50 -4.91 30.51
N ILE A 452 73.63 -6.10 29.90
CA ILE A 452 72.94 -6.44 28.65
C ILE A 452 71.41 -6.46 28.87
N VAL A 453 70.94 -6.97 30.02
CA VAL A 453 69.52 -6.91 30.42
C VAL A 453 69.05 -5.47 30.63
N ARG A 454 69.84 -4.60 31.29
CA ARG A 454 69.53 -3.17 31.45
C ARG A 454 69.46 -2.43 30.10
N GLU A 455 70.32 -2.75 29.15
CA GLU A 455 70.25 -2.19 27.79
C GLU A 455 69.02 -2.69 27.02
N ARG A 456 68.72 -3.99 27.11
CA ARG A 456 67.54 -4.61 26.50
C ARG A 456 66.25 -3.94 26.98
N GLU A 457 66.10 -3.72 28.28
CA GLU A 457 64.97 -2.96 28.83
C GLU A 457 64.93 -1.50 28.36
N CYS A 458 66.09 -0.86 28.18
CA CYS A 458 66.16 0.51 27.66
C CYS A 458 65.64 0.59 26.22
N ILE A 459 65.92 -0.43 25.40
CA ILE A 459 65.38 -0.57 24.03
C ILE A 459 63.89 -0.93 24.05
N GLU A 460 63.45 -1.82 24.94
CA GLU A 460 62.04 -2.16 25.19
C GLU A 460 61.21 -0.92 25.55
N ARG A 461 61.71 -0.11 26.50
CA ARG A 461 61.08 1.17 26.89
C ARG A 461 60.97 2.14 25.71
N LYS A 462 61.98 2.22 24.84
CA LYS A 462 61.94 3.03 23.60
C LYS A 462 60.94 2.49 22.55
N LEU A 463 60.75 1.18 22.47
CA LEU A 463 59.81 0.52 21.54
C LEU A 463 58.35 0.57 22.00
N SER A 464 58.10 0.69 23.31
CA SER A 464 56.78 0.92 23.88
C SER A 464 56.19 2.23 23.34
N THR A 465 54.92 2.19 22.95
CA THR A 465 54.24 3.25 22.17
C THR A 465 54.11 4.58 22.90
N THR A 466 54.29 4.58 24.22
CA THR A 466 54.21 5.76 25.10
C THR A 466 55.47 6.63 25.07
N TYR A 467 56.66 6.05 24.84
CA TYR A 467 57.93 6.77 24.97
C TYR A 467 58.46 7.32 23.64
N SER A 468 58.35 6.56 22.55
CA SER A 468 58.93 6.94 21.25
C SER A 468 58.22 8.15 20.61
N LEU A 469 56.88 8.19 20.68
CA LEU A 469 56.08 9.22 20.03
C LEU A 469 56.04 10.57 20.77
N GLY A 470 56.55 10.64 22.00
CA GLY A 470 56.35 11.79 22.88
C GLY A 470 54.93 11.85 23.45
N ARG A 471 54.84 12.40 24.66
CA ARG A 471 53.58 12.87 25.23
C ARG A 471 53.49 14.34 24.85
N ASP A 472 52.72 14.66 23.82
CA ASP A 472 52.45 16.05 23.44
C ASP A 472 51.96 16.77 24.71
N ARG A 473 52.64 17.85 25.11
CA ARG A 473 52.31 18.58 26.33
C ARG A 473 50.98 19.27 26.12
N THR A 474 49.89 18.61 26.50
CA THR A 474 48.62 19.28 26.75
C THR A 474 48.87 20.35 27.80
N HIS A 475 48.87 21.62 27.39
CA HIS A 475 48.96 22.78 28.27
C HIS A 475 47.65 22.96 29.07
N SER A 476 47.27 21.93 29.82
CA SER A 476 46.24 22.01 30.85
C SER A 476 46.84 22.67 32.09
N ARG A 477 46.47 23.93 32.34
CA ARG A 477 46.77 24.62 33.60
C ARG A 477 46.32 23.76 34.79
N PRO A 478 47.12 23.58 35.84
CA PRO A 478 46.65 22.91 37.05
C PRO A 478 45.63 23.80 37.75
N LYS A 479 44.46 23.25 38.11
CA LYS A 479 43.52 23.88 39.03
C LYS A 479 43.35 23.01 40.28
N SER A 480 43.95 23.51 41.36
CA SER A 480 43.53 23.47 42.77
C SER A 480 42.71 22.29 43.29
N VAL A 481 43.23 21.73 44.38
CA VAL A 481 42.64 20.67 45.22
C VAL A 481 41.55 21.24 46.16
N LEU A 482 40.34 20.67 46.08
CA LEU A 482 39.31 20.57 47.15
C LEU A 482 38.61 21.88 47.65
N PRO A 483 37.43 21.83 48.33
CA PRO A 483 36.89 20.69 49.11
C PRO A 483 35.44 20.23 48.87
N VAL A 484 35.10 19.17 49.61
CA VAL A 484 33.83 18.44 49.69
C VAL A 484 32.75 19.23 50.44
N GLN A 485 31.51 19.21 49.95
CA GLN A 485 30.32 19.30 50.81
C GLN A 485 29.10 18.60 50.18
N MET A 486 28.26 17.99 51.03
CA MET A 486 27.02 17.32 50.63
C MET A 486 25.88 18.33 50.36
N GLY A 487 25.00 17.99 49.41
CA GLY A 487 23.68 18.62 49.22
C GLY A 487 22.81 17.78 48.29
N LYS A 488 21.54 17.53 48.66
CA LYS A 488 20.61 16.64 47.93
C LYS A 488 19.75 17.38 46.90
N ALA A 489 19.34 16.61 45.89
CA ALA A 489 18.05 16.64 45.16
C ALA A 489 17.75 17.70 44.07
N LYS A 490 17.60 17.17 42.85
CA LYS A 490 16.53 17.39 41.83
C LYS A 490 16.24 18.80 41.26
N SER A 491 16.44 18.88 39.92
CA SER A 491 15.53 19.48 38.89
C SER A 491 15.30 21.02 38.92
N TYR A 492 15.13 21.75 37.81
CA TYR A 492 14.71 21.44 36.43
C TYR A 492 15.37 22.38 35.38
N SER A 493 15.03 22.15 34.11
CA SER A 493 14.91 23.11 32.99
C SER A 493 16.08 23.27 32.00
N PHE A 494 15.75 22.98 30.75
CA PHE A 494 16.41 23.50 29.55
C PHE A 494 15.47 24.55 28.95
N GLN A 495 15.98 25.74 28.65
CA GLN A 495 15.32 26.67 27.72
C GLN A 495 16.43 27.41 26.97
N ASP A 496 16.51 27.20 25.66
CA ASP A 496 17.63 27.68 24.86
C ASP A 496 17.22 28.83 23.92
N ALA A 497 17.96 29.93 24.08
CA ALA A 497 18.37 30.89 23.05
C ALA A 497 17.36 31.64 22.16
N LYS A 498 17.50 32.97 22.28
CA LYS A 498 17.60 34.01 21.23
C LYS A 498 16.31 34.60 20.64
N GLN A 499 16.06 35.84 21.05
CA GLN A 499 15.57 36.91 20.18
C GLN A 499 16.70 37.95 19.99
N LYS A 500 16.75 38.62 18.83
CA LYS A 500 17.83 39.57 18.48
C LYS A 500 17.21 40.84 17.89
N ASN A 501 17.61 42.01 18.42
CA ASN A 501 17.35 43.38 17.90
C ASN A 501 15.83 43.77 17.93
N VAL A 502 15.39 45.03 18.05
CA VAL A 502 15.93 46.37 17.70
C VAL A 502 15.56 47.42 18.79
N THR A 503 16.13 48.62 18.68
CA THR A 503 16.11 49.79 19.58
C THR A 503 14.79 50.56 19.76
N MET A 504 14.63 51.13 20.98
CA MET A 504 14.00 52.41 21.39
C MET A 504 12.80 53.00 20.61
N PHE A 505 11.73 53.35 21.33
CA PHE A 505 11.56 54.68 21.96
C PHE A 505 10.50 54.66 23.08
N ASN A 506 10.60 55.58 24.05
CA ASN A 506 9.69 55.69 25.21
C ASN A 506 8.39 56.43 24.86
N THR A 507 7.25 56.03 25.46
CA THR A 507 6.41 56.92 26.31
C THR A 507 5.36 56.15 27.15
N LEU A 508 4.98 56.78 28.27
CA LEU A 508 3.74 56.65 29.08
C LEU A 508 2.47 56.20 28.28
N SER A 509 1.40 55.59 28.81
CA SER A 509 0.92 55.23 30.18
C SER A 509 -0.43 54.46 30.03
N ASP A 510 -1.14 53.84 31.00
CA ASP A 510 -1.00 53.67 32.46
C ASP A 510 -1.82 52.44 32.99
N THR A 511 -2.08 52.36 34.31
CA THR A 511 -3.24 51.78 35.08
C THR A 511 -4.30 50.90 34.37
N SER A 512 -4.91 49.85 34.96
CA SER A 512 -5.04 49.38 36.36
C SER A 512 -5.44 47.87 36.39
N SER A 513 -4.77 47.01 37.16
CA SER A 513 -5.21 46.43 38.46
C SER A 513 -6.37 45.41 38.48
N GLY A 514 -6.22 44.35 39.27
CA GLY A 514 -7.22 43.29 39.53
C GLY A 514 -6.83 41.97 38.85
N GLU A 515 -6.18 40.97 39.48
CA GLU A 515 -6.25 40.52 40.89
C GLU A 515 -7.70 40.26 41.36
N ILE A 516 -8.04 39.13 42.00
CA ILE A 516 -7.25 37.99 42.48
C ILE A 516 -8.20 36.78 42.70
N SER A 517 -7.67 35.55 42.59
CA SER A 517 -8.01 34.26 43.27
C SER A 517 -9.48 33.91 43.70
N SER A 518 -9.83 32.74 44.24
CA SER A 518 -9.15 31.46 44.54
C SER A 518 -10.19 30.35 44.70
N GLU A 519 -9.82 29.15 44.28
CA GLU A 519 -9.99 27.83 44.94
C GLU A 519 -11.19 27.48 45.86
N GLY A 520 -11.60 26.21 45.75
CA GLY A 520 -12.34 25.47 46.77
C GLY A 520 -13.86 25.36 46.53
N GLU A 521 -14.52 24.24 46.79
CA GLU A 521 -14.03 22.87 46.95
C GLU A 521 -15.22 21.90 46.70
N THR A 522 -14.92 20.62 46.54
CA THR A 522 -15.85 19.46 46.47
C THR A 522 -17.28 19.61 47.02
N ASN A 523 -18.29 19.13 46.27
CA ASN A 523 -18.99 17.90 46.67
C ASN A 523 -19.87 17.24 45.60
N LYS A 524 -20.19 15.96 45.85
CA LYS A 524 -21.11 15.11 45.07
C LYS A 524 -22.56 15.56 45.28
N GLU A 525 -23.42 15.35 44.29
CA GLU A 525 -24.54 14.40 44.45
C GLU A 525 -25.20 14.00 43.13
N THR A 526 -25.64 12.74 43.07
CA THR A 526 -26.51 12.17 42.05
C THR A 526 -27.96 12.63 42.26
N TYR A 527 -28.66 12.98 41.19
CA TYR A 527 -30.08 12.62 41.07
C TYR A 527 -30.48 12.32 39.62
N SER A 528 -31.40 11.37 39.49
CA SER A 528 -31.99 10.88 38.24
C SER A 528 -33.07 11.80 37.68
N GLY A 529 -33.15 11.87 36.35
CA GLY A 529 -34.30 12.36 35.57
C GLY A 529 -34.31 11.66 34.23
#